data_AF-A0A7S0BFM4-F1
#
_entry.id   AF-A0A7S0BFM4-F1
#
_cell.length_a   1.000
_cell.length_b   1.000
_cell.length_c   1.000
_cell.angle_alpha   90.00
_cell.angle_beta   90.00
_cell.angle_gamma   90.00
#
_symmetry.space_group_name_H-M   'P 1'
#
loop_
_entity.id
_entity.type
_entity.pdbx_description
1 polymer ?
#
loop_
_entity_poly.entity_id
_entity_poly.type
_entity_poly.pdbx_seq_one_letter_code
_entity_poly.pdbx_strand_id
1 'polypeptide(L)'
;EIDEEIRSSIPVIVHAAVLGLMEDNSIVVSSCKYLLVNTVHSLGINHSERIPNELVKGYRQTYYNMHEVFGLRTDQMKKMSRPSQVQTEIRKSPTHLRNAVDLVVQQLSVLEPNLKERWGFHALEMAMRVGDYRVASRSLEIFGCLDLGLDVQAMVELISGMYVCLCSSQPHKKLFGRQDAVISRW
;
A
#
# COMPACT_ATOMS: atom_id res chain seq x y z
N GLU A 1 -6.40 -23.61 -5.04
CA GLU A 1 -7.51 -22.66 -5.20
C GLU A 1 -7.47 -21.54 -4.15
N ILE A 2 -7.44 -21.83 -2.85
CA ILE A 2 -7.42 -20.80 -1.79
C ILE A 2 -6.14 -19.93 -1.81
N ASP A 3 -4.97 -20.53 -2.07
CA ASP A 3 -3.70 -19.79 -2.04
C ASP A 3 -3.58 -18.74 -3.15
N GLU A 4 -4.11 -19.03 -4.34
CA GLU A 4 -4.11 -18.07 -5.46
C GLU A 4 -5.09 -16.93 -5.22
N GLU A 5 -6.22 -17.19 -4.56
CA GLU A 5 -7.19 -16.16 -4.19
C GLU A 5 -6.61 -15.17 -3.16
N ILE A 6 -5.91 -15.69 -2.13
CA ILE A 6 -5.21 -14.85 -1.15
C ILE A 6 -4.10 -14.06 -1.84
N ARG A 7 -3.28 -14.72 -2.68
CA ARG A 7 -2.24 -14.03 -3.44
C ARG A 7 -2.80 -12.94 -4.35
N SER A 8 -3.94 -13.18 -4.99
CA SER A 8 -4.62 -12.20 -5.83
C SER A 8 -4.96 -10.91 -5.06
N SER A 9 -5.25 -11.05 -3.77
CA SER A 9 -5.66 -9.96 -2.87
C SER A 9 -4.51 -9.18 -2.22
N ILE A 10 -3.25 -9.69 -2.27
CA ILE A 10 -2.10 -9.05 -1.62
C ILE A 10 -1.91 -7.58 -2.03
N PRO A 11 -1.98 -7.20 -3.33
CA PRO A 11 -1.88 -5.80 -3.73
C PRO A 11 -2.88 -4.90 -3.02
N VAL A 12 -4.12 -5.36 -2.86
CA VAL A 12 -5.21 -4.63 -2.20
C VAL A 12 -4.94 -4.50 -0.70
N ILE A 13 -4.55 -5.61 -0.05
CA ILE A 13 -4.26 -5.65 1.38
C ILE A 13 -3.09 -4.72 1.73
N VAL A 14 -2.00 -4.82 0.95
CA VAL A 14 -0.81 -3.99 1.12
C VAL A 14 -1.15 -2.52 0.89
N HIS A 15 -1.91 -2.20 -0.16
CA HIS A 15 -2.32 -0.83 -0.46
C HIS A 15 -3.14 -0.23 0.69
N ALA A 16 -4.17 -0.94 1.15
CA ALA A 16 -5.02 -0.50 2.25
C ALA A 16 -4.22 -0.35 3.56
N ALA A 17 -3.31 -1.28 3.86
CA ALA A 17 -2.48 -1.20 5.04
C ALA A 17 -1.54 0.00 4.99
N VAL A 18 -0.90 0.26 3.84
CA VAL A 18 0.01 1.40 3.67
C VAL A 18 -0.74 2.72 3.74
N LEU A 19 -1.95 2.82 3.17
CA LEU A 19 -2.81 3.99 3.39
C LEU A 19 -3.11 4.19 4.88
N GLY A 20 -3.50 3.13 5.59
CA GLY A 20 -3.80 3.19 7.02
C GLY A 20 -2.60 3.49 7.93
N LEU A 21 -1.37 3.17 7.50
CA LEU A 21 -0.15 3.59 8.21
C LEU A 21 0.04 5.13 8.18
N MET A 22 -0.58 5.82 7.23
CA MET A 22 -0.48 7.27 7.07
C MET A 22 -1.56 8.03 7.84
N GLU A 23 -2.50 7.32 8.45
CA GLU A 23 -3.57 7.91 9.25
C GLU A 23 -3.06 8.42 10.60
N ASP A 24 -3.74 9.42 11.16
CA ASP A 24 -3.39 9.96 12.47
C ASP A 24 -3.93 9.12 13.63
N ASN A 25 -4.89 8.23 13.37
CA ASN A 25 -5.46 7.34 14.38
C ASN A 25 -4.49 6.20 14.73
N SER A 26 -3.95 6.23 15.95
CA SER A 26 -2.98 5.24 16.44
C SER A 26 -3.51 3.80 16.44
N ILE A 27 -4.82 3.59 16.62
CA ILE A 27 -5.44 2.26 16.55
C ILE A 27 -5.42 1.74 15.12
N VAL A 28 -5.73 2.59 14.14
CA VAL A 28 -5.67 2.25 12.71
C VAL A 28 -4.24 1.91 12.31
N VAL A 29 -3.28 2.78 12.65
CA VAL A 29 -1.85 2.55 12.38
C VAL A 29 -1.38 1.23 12.99
N SER A 30 -1.73 0.96 14.26
CA SER A 30 -1.39 -0.30 14.93
C SER A 30 -1.98 -1.52 14.21
N SER A 31 -3.26 -1.44 13.85
CA SER A 31 -3.97 -2.52 13.15
C SER A 31 -3.36 -2.79 11.77
N CYS A 32 -2.98 -1.76 11.03
CA CYS A 32 -2.32 -1.88 9.72
C CYS A 32 -0.91 -2.49 9.82
N LYS A 33 -0.15 -2.19 10.88
CA LYS A 33 1.13 -2.87 11.16
C LYS A 33 0.93 -4.37 11.36
N TYR A 34 -0.05 -4.75 12.18
CA TYR A 34 -0.38 -6.17 12.40
C TYR A 34 -0.89 -6.84 11.12
N LEU A 35 -1.68 -6.14 10.30
CA LEU A 35 -2.17 -6.67 9.03
C LEU A 35 -1.01 -7.02 8.08
N LEU A 36 0.01 -6.14 7.97
CA LEU A 36 1.19 -6.42 7.14
C LEU A 36 2.00 -7.62 7.67
N VAL A 37 2.21 -7.70 8.98
CA VAL A 37 2.86 -8.86 9.61
C VAL A 37 2.07 -10.15 9.39
N ASN A 38 0.75 -10.11 9.56
CA ASN A 38 -0.10 -11.26 9.36
C ASN A 38 -0.15 -11.68 7.89
N THR A 39 -0.01 -10.74 6.95
CA THR A 39 0.13 -11.04 5.53
C THR A 39 1.40 -11.86 5.29
N VAL A 40 2.55 -11.44 5.85
CA VAL A 40 3.80 -12.24 5.80
C VAL A 40 3.59 -13.63 6.37
N HIS A 41 2.94 -13.71 7.53
CA HIS A 41 2.67 -14.96 8.22
C HIS A 41 1.79 -15.91 7.38
N SER A 42 0.71 -15.42 6.78
CA SER A 42 -0.17 -16.20 5.91
C SER A 42 0.57 -16.70 4.67
N LEU A 43 1.44 -15.87 4.08
CA LEU A 43 2.29 -16.27 2.96
C LEU A 43 3.32 -17.34 3.35
N GLY A 44 3.80 -17.33 4.59
CA GLY A 44 4.72 -18.35 5.10
C GLY A 44 4.06 -19.66 5.53
N ILE A 45 2.84 -19.62 6.09
CA ILE A 45 2.15 -20.81 6.61
C ILE A 45 1.62 -21.70 5.49
N ASN A 46 1.05 -21.13 4.42
CA ASN A 46 0.44 -21.86 3.29
C ASN A 46 1.47 -22.57 2.40
N HIS A 47 2.68 -22.71 2.91
CA HIS A 47 3.93 -22.91 2.19
C HIS A 47 4.80 -23.92 2.97
N SER A 48 4.35 -24.39 4.13
CA SER A 48 5.10 -25.28 5.02
C SER A 48 5.33 -26.70 4.49
N GLU A 49 4.64 -27.17 3.45
CA GLU A 49 4.77 -28.56 2.99
C GLU A 49 5.67 -28.78 1.75
N ARG A 50 6.10 -27.75 1.00
CA ARG A 50 6.78 -27.95 -0.31
C ARG A 50 7.86 -26.94 -0.75
N ILE A 51 8.42 -26.09 0.10
CA ILE A 51 9.36 -25.06 -0.39
C ILE A 51 10.86 -25.42 -0.23
N PRO A 52 11.72 -25.04 -1.20
CA PRO A 52 13.17 -24.91 -1.00
C PRO A 52 13.56 -24.17 0.30
N ASN A 53 14.61 -24.66 0.96
CA ASN A 53 15.15 -24.09 2.21
C ASN A 53 15.44 -22.58 2.16
N GLU A 54 15.74 -22.04 0.98
CA GLU A 54 15.99 -20.61 0.71
C GLU A 54 14.79 -19.73 1.06
N LEU A 55 13.58 -20.12 0.65
CA LEU A 55 12.34 -19.38 0.90
C LEU A 55 11.89 -19.47 2.36
N VAL A 56 12.18 -20.58 3.05
CA VAL A 56 11.94 -20.71 4.49
C VAL A 56 12.83 -19.75 5.28
N LYS A 57 14.09 -19.57 4.85
CA LYS A 57 15.01 -18.58 5.42
C LYS A 57 14.55 -17.16 5.10
N GLY A 58 14.13 -16.89 3.86
CA GLY A 58 13.55 -15.63 3.43
C GLY A 58 12.33 -15.24 4.27
N TYR A 59 11.35 -16.14 4.40
CA TYR A 59 10.17 -15.96 5.23
C TYR A 59 10.52 -15.59 6.68
N ARG A 60 11.37 -16.37 7.35
CA ARG A 60 11.76 -16.09 8.74
C ARG A 60 12.40 -14.71 8.86
N GLN A 61 13.30 -14.36 7.96
CA GLN A 61 13.96 -13.06 7.97
C GLN A 61 12.96 -11.92 7.76
N THR A 62 12.07 -12.04 6.76
CA THR A 62 11.00 -11.08 6.48
C THR A 62 10.09 -10.88 7.69
N TYR A 63 9.67 -11.98 8.33
CA TYR A 63 8.82 -11.95 9.52
C TYR A 63 9.49 -11.20 10.68
N TYR A 64 10.75 -11.51 11.00
CA TYR A 64 11.48 -10.80 12.06
C TYR A 64 11.69 -9.32 11.74
N ASN A 65 12.10 -8.99 10.52
CA ASN A 65 12.34 -7.61 10.10
C ASN A 65 11.08 -6.75 10.21
N MET A 66 9.94 -7.25 9.73
CA MET A 66 8.66 -6.53 9.82
C MET A 66 8.24 -6.31 11.28
N HIS A 67 8.38 -7.33 12.14
CA HIS A 67 8.12 -7.16 13.58
C HIS A 67 9.05 -6.14 14.24
N GLU A 68 10.32 -6.09 13.85
CA GLU A 68 11.30 -5.14 14.37
C GLU A 68 10.98 -3.70 13.92
N VAL A 69 10.81 -3.49 12.61
CA VAL A 69 10.56 -2.18 12.03
C VAL A 69 9.22 -1.59 12.51
N PHE A 70 8.20 -2.42 12.71
CA PHE A 70 6.91 -1.94 13.23
C PHE A 70 6.84 -1.80 14.75
N GLY A 71 7.87 -2.24 15.48
CA GLY A 71 7.90 -2.20 16.94
C GLY A 71 6.97 -3.24 17.59
N LEU A 72 6.69 -4.34 16.90
CA LEU A 72 5.78 -5.42 17.34
C LEU A 72 6.54 -6.59 17.98
N ARG A 73 7.78 -6.38 18.43
CA ARG A 73 8.59 -7.41 19.09
C ARG A 73 7.92 -7.87 20.38
N THR A 74 7.58 -9.15 20.46
CA THR A 74 7.25 -9.82 21.72
C THR A 74 8.53 -10.18 22.47
N ASP A 75 8.45 -10.37 23.79
CA ASP A 75 9.61 -10.77 24.60
C ASP A 75 10.19 -12.14 24.19
N GLN A 76 9.38 -12.99 23.55
CA GLN A 76 9.85 -14.25 22.97
C GLN A 76 10.70 -14.02 21.71
N MET A 77 10.39 -13.02 20.88
CA MET A 77 11.18 -12.69 19.68
C MET A 77 12.52 -12.03 20.03
N LYS A 78 12.61 -11.30 21.16
CA LYS A 78 13.87 -10.74 21.67
C LYS A 78 14.90 -11.82 22.02
N LYS A 79 14.46 -13.02 22.42
CA LYS A 79 15.34 -14.14 22.80
C LYS A 79 15.90 -14.92 21.60
N MET A 80 15.30 -14.78 20.41
CA MET A 80 15.67 -15.50 19.19
C MET A 80 16.68 -14.77 18.30
N SER A 81 16.98 -13.49 18.54
CA SER A 81 17.88 -12.70 17.69
C SER A 81 19.23 -12.41 18.35
N ARG A 82 20.33 -12.61 17.62
CA ARG A 82 21.57 -11.85 17.83
C ARG A 82 21.33 -10.40 17.36
N PRO A 83 21.95 -9.40 18.00
CA PRO A 83 21.65 -8.00 17.73
C PRO A 83 22.12 -7.62 16.32
N SER A 84 21.19 -7.29 15.43
CA SER A 84 21.47 -6.67 14.14
C SER A 84 20.93 -5.25 14.15
N GLN A 85 21.81 -4.29 13.87
CA GLN A 85 21.64 -2.86 14.05
C GLN A 85 20.82 -2.19 12.93
N VAL A 86 19.53 -2.47 12.81
CA VAL A 86 18.69 -1.68 11.89
C VAL A 86 17.36 -1.31 12.56
N GLN A 87 17.46 -0.41 13.53
CA GLN A 87 16.30 0.38 13.97
C GLN A 87 16.05 1.48 12.94
N THR A 88 15.24 1.21 11.93
CA THR A 88 14.71 2.27 11.07
C THR A 88 13.46 2.83 11.74
N GLU A 89 13.61 3.90 12.53
CA GLU A 89 12.47 4.66 13.04
C GLU A 89 11.71 5.25 11.85
N ILE A 90 10.52 4.74 11.55
CA ILE A 90 9.64 5.36 10.58
C ILE A 90 9.01 6.62 11.24
N ARG A 91 9.75 7.75 11.25
CA ARG A 91 9.24 9.06 11.70
C ARG A 91 8.34 9.70 10.65
N LYS A 92 7.29 10.41 11.09
CA LYS A 92 6.27 11.09 10.26
C LYS A 92 6.90 12.26 9.46
N SER A 93 7.02 12.09 8.13
CA SER A 93 7.57 13.03 7.12
C SER A 93 7.21 12.48 5.72
N PRO A 94 7.27 13.21 4.59
CA PRO A 94 7.14 12.60 3.24
C PRO A 94 8.10 11.42 3.00
N THR A 95 9.24 11.37 3.71
CA THR A 95 10.12 10.19 3.77
C THR A 95 9.44 8.95 4.37
N HIS A 96 8.40 9.11 5.18
CA HIS A 96 7.63 8.04 5.82
C HIS A 96 6.88 7.16 4.81
N LEU A 97 6.23 7.75 3.80
CA LEU A 97 5.50 6.96 2.79
C LEU A 97 6.49 6.18 1.92
N ARG A 98 7.51 6.86 1.39
CA ARG A 98 8.57 6.25 0.57
C ARG A 98 9.21 5.08 1.32
N ASN A 99 9.62 5.30 2.58
CA ASN A 99 10.20 4.27 3.43
C ASN A 99 9.24 3.12 3.72
N ALA A 100 7.94 3.40 3.94
CA ALA A 100 6.94 2.34 4.14
C ALA A 100 6.75 1.51 2.87
N VAL A 101 6.67 2.15 1.70
CA VAL A 101 6.58 1.45 0.41
C VAL A 101 7.83 0.62 0.16
N ASP A 102 9.02 1.19 0.34
CA ASP A 102 10.30 0.50 0.16
C ASP A 102 10.43 -0.69 1.12
N LEU A 103 10.09 -0.52 2.38
CA LEU A 103 10.07 -1.60 3.36
C LEU A 103 9.15 -2.72 2.89
N VAL A 104 7.91 -2.40 2.54
CA VAL A 104 6.93 -3.42 2.17
C VAL A 104 7.37 -4.14 0.90
N VAL A 105 7.84 -3.43 -0.13
CA VAL A 105 8.39 -4.03 -1.35
C VAL A 105 9.59 -4.90 -1.01
N GLN A 106 10.58 -4.39 -0.26
CA GLN A 106 11.79 -5.14 0.09
C GLN A 106 11.46 -6.43 0.85
N GLN A 107 10.56 -6.36 1.82
CA GLN A 107 10.26 -7.47 2.70
C GLN A 107 9.33 -8.50 2.05
N LEU A 108 8.26 -8.06 1.38
CA LEU A 108 7.28 -8.98 0.79
C LEU A 108 7.69 -9.50 -0.59
N SER A 109 8.54 -8.81 -1.36
CA SER A 109 8.97 -9.33 -2.69
C SER A 109 9.78 -10.62 -2.61
N VAL A 110 10.33 -10.93 -1.42
CA VAL A 110 10.96 -12.23 -1.12
C VAL A 110 9.96 -13.39 -1.23
N LEU A 111 8.69 -13.12 -0.90
CA LEU A 111 7.59 -14.09 -0.92
C LEU A 111 6.70 -13.92 -2.16
N GLU A 112 6.58 -12.69 -2.67
CA GLU A 112 5.74 -12.31 -3.80
C GLU A 112 6.56 -11.53 -4.85
N PRO A 113 7.27 -12.23 -5.76
CA PRO A 113 8.25 -11.61 -6.66
C PRO A 113 7.70 -10.48 -7.55
N ASN A 114 6.42 -10.54 -7.91
CA ASN A 114 5.74 -9.56 -8.77
C ASN A 114 4.91 -8.55 -7.96
N LEU A 115 5.16 -8.42 -6.65
CA LEU A 115 4.37 -7.54 -5.79
C LEU A 115 4.41 -6.09 -6.27
N LYS A 116 5.59 -5.61 -6.67
CA LYS A 116 5.80 -4.22 -7.07
C LYS A 116 4.89 -3.83 -8.22
N GLU A 117 4.87 -4.63 -9.29
CA GLU A 117 4.07 -4.42 -10.50
C GLU A 117 2.57 -4.55 -10.19
N ARG A 118 2.17 -5.59 -9.45
CA ARG A 118 0.76 -5.86 -9.13
C ARG A 118 0.19 -4.80 -8.19
N TRP A 119 0.97 -4.35 -7.21
CA TRP A 119 0.61 -3.24 -6.33
C TRP A 119 0.55 -1.93 -7.10
N GLY A 120 1.48 -1.71 -8.03
CA GLY A 120 1.45 -0.57 -8.93
C GLY A 120 0.17 -0.47 -9.73
N PHE A 121 -0.20 -1.55 -10.42
CA PHE A 121 -1.44 -1.61 -11.18
C PHE A 121 -2.67 -1.28 -10.30
N HIS A 122 -2.74 -1.88 -9.12
CA HIS A 122 -3.83 -1.60 -8.18
C HIS A 122 -3.82 -0.15 -7.67
N ALA A 123 -2.64 0.40 -7.34
CA ALA A 123 -2.51 1.78 -6.86
C ALA A 123 -2.95 2.79 -7.94
N LEU A 124 -2.58 2.53 -9.20
CA LEU A 124 -3.01 3.34 -10.33
C LEU A 124 -4.53 3.23 -10.55
N GLU A 125 -5.09 2.02 -10.49
CA GLU A 125 -6.54 1.81 -10.58
C GLU A 125 -7.29 2.60 -9.50
N MET A 126 -6.81 2.54 -8.25
CA MET A 126 -7.38 3.32 -7.15
C MET A 126 -7.27 4.82 -7.43
N ALA A 127 -6.12 5.32 -7.88
CA ALA A 127 -5.94 6.73 -8.25
C ALA A 127 -6.90 7.19 -9.38
N MET A 128 -7.23 6.29 -10.31
CA MET A 128 -8.11 6.59 -11.45
C MET A 128 -9.60 6.53 -11.11
N ARG A 129 -10.00 5.60 -10.24
CA ARG A 129 -11.41 5.18 -10.13
C ARG A 129 -12.04 5.48 -8.78
N VAL A 130 -11.25 5.74 -7.74
CA VAL A 130 -11.82 6.00 -6.40
C VAL A 130 -12.42 7.40 -6.38
N GLY A 131 -13.73 7.51 -6.19
CA GLY A 131 -14.44 8.81 -6.19
C GLY A 131 -14.13 9.74 -5.01
N ASP A 132 -13.13 9.39 -4.20
CA ASP A 132 -12.63 10.15 -3.05
C ASP A 132 -11.25 10.71 -3.38
N TYR A 133 -11.11 12.05 -3.38
CA TYR A 133 -9.86 12.71 -3.75
C TYR A 133 -8.69 12.36 -2.82
N ARG A 134 -8.93 12.16 -1.53
CA ARG A 134 -7.85 11.85 -0.59
C ARG A 134 -7.26 10.48 -0.88
N VAL A 135 -8.13 9.49 -1.09
CA VAL A 135 -7.68 8.15 -1.48
C VAL A 135 -7.00 8.21 -2.83
N ALA A 136 -7.60 8.87 -3.83
CA ALA A 136 -7.04 8.97 -5.18
C ALA A 136 -5.62 9.59 -5.17
N SER A 137 -5.46 10.73 -4.50
CA SER A 137 -4.18 11.43 -4.37
C SER A 137 -3.14 10.57 -3.65
N ARG A 138 -3.52 9.91 -2.55
CA ARG A 138 -2.58 9.10 -1.78
C ARG A 138 -2.19 7.81 -2.51
N SER A 139 -3.11 7.21 -3.25
CA SER A 139 -2.85 6.07 -4.13
C SER A 139 -1.89 6.45 -5.25
N LEU A 140 -2.01 7.66 -5.82
CA LEU A 140 -1.05 8.18 -6.80
C LEU A 140 0.35 8.38 -6.21
N GLU A 141 0.45 8.89 -4.98
CA GLU A 141 1.75 9.02 -4.30
C GLU A 141 2.41 7.67 -4.01
N ILE A 142 1.61 6.65 -3.64
CA ILE A 142 2.08 5.26 -3.53
C ILE A 142 2.59 4.76 -4.87
N PHE A 143 1.82 4.96 -5.96
CA PHE A 143 2.24 4.58 -7.30
C PHE A 143 3.58 5.24 -7.69
N GLY A 144 3.71 6.54 -7.41
CA GLY A 144 4.96 7.28 -7.64
C GLY A 144 6.15 6.73 -6.84
N CYS A 145 5.92 6.31 -5.60
CA CYS A 145 6.94 5.61 -4.81
C CYS A 145 7.34 4.28 -5.46
N LEU A 146 6.42 3.56 -6.11
CA LEU A 146 6.78 2.30 -6.75
C LEU A 146 7.69 2.49 -7.98
N ASP A 147 8.01 3.71 -8.43
CA ASP A 147 8.95 3.95 -9.53
C ASP A 147 8.62 3.11 -10.78
N LEU A 148 7.33 3.00 -11.12
CA LEU A 148 6.83 2.27 -12.28
C LEU A 148 6.57 3.24 -13.44
N GLY A 149 6.79 2.75 -14.66
CA GLY A 149 6.48 3.51 -15.87
C GLY A 149 4.97 3.63 -16.09
N LEU A 150 4.55 4.76 -16.67
CA LEU A 150 3.21 4.98 -17.19
C LEU A 150 3.27 5.10 -18.71
N ASP A 151 2.37 4.42 -19.41
CA ASP A 151 2.13 4.70 -20.81
C ASP A 151 1.20 5.92 -20.99
N VAL A 152 1.13 6.43 -22.22
CA VAL A 152 0.36 7.65 -22.53
C VAL A 152 -1.13 7.45 -22.27
N GLN A 153 -1.67 6.25 -22.51
CA GLN A 153 -3.09 5.97 -22.31
C GLN A 153 -3.44 6.00 -20.82
N ALA A 154 -2.65 5.34 -19.99
CA ALA A 154 -2.78 5.33 -18.55
C ALA A 154 -2.65 6.75 -17.96
N MET A 155 -1.78 7.60 -18.51
CA MET A 155 -1.69 9.01 -18.10
C MET A 155 -2.99 9.78 -18.39
N VAL A 156 -3.59 9.58 -19.56
CA VAL A 156 -4.86 10.24 -19.93
C VAL A 156 -6.00 9.78 -19.00
N GLU A 157 -6.09 8.48 -18.73
CA GLU A 157 -7.08 7.92 -17.79
C GLU A 157 -6.87 8.46 -16.36
N LEU A 158 -5.62 8.54 -15.91
CA LEU A 158 -5.27 9.12 -14.60
C LEU A 158 -5.66 10.60 -14.46
N ILE A 159 -5.32 11.43 -15.46
CA ILE A 159 -5.69 12.86 -15.44
C ILE A 159 -7.21 13.01 -15.40
N SER A 160 -7.93 12.20 -16.19
CA SER A 160 -9.39 12.23 -16.25
C SER A 160 -10.01 11.82 -14.91
N GLY A 161 -9.53 10.73 -14.30
CA GLY A 161 -10.00 10.25 -13.01
C GLY A 161 -9.77 11.26 -11.88
N MET A 162 -8.56 11.83 -11.81
CA MET A 162 -8.21 12.85 -10.83
C MET A 162 -9.05 14.13 -10.98
N TYR A 163 -9.33 14.55 -12.22
CA TYR A 163 -10.22 15.69 -12.48
C TYR A 163 -11.63 15.44 -11.95
N VAL A 164 -12.21 14.26 -12.19
CA VAL A 164 -13.52 13.88 -11.66
C VAL A 164 -13.53 13.94 -10.13
N CYS A 165 -12.49 13.41 -9.48
CA CYS A 165 -12.36 13.43 -8.02
C CYS A 165 -12.28 14.86 -7.45
N LEU A 166 -11.57 15.75 -8.13
CA LEU A 166 -11.47 17.16 -7.75
C LEU A 166 -12.82 17.87 -7.89
N CYS A 167 -13.55 17.61 -8.98
CA CYS A 167 -14.87 18.20 -9.20
C CYS A 167 -15.92 17.67 -8.22
N SER A 168 -15.86 16.38 -7.84
CA SER A 168 -16.79 15.78 -6.88
C SER A 168 -16.52 16.20 -5.43
N SER A 169 -15.25 16.47 -5.10
CA SER A 169 -14.83 16.87 -3.75
C SER A 169 -15.05 18.35 -3.47
N GLN A 170 -15.37 19.17 -4.48
CA GLN A 170 -15.83 20.53 -4.26
C GLN A 170 -17.27 20.49 -3.74
N PRO A 171 -17.58 21.07 -2.56
CA PRO A 171 -18.96 21.26 -2.16
C PRO A 171 -19.60 22.15 -3.23
N HIS A 172 -20.51 21.58 -4.02
CA HIS A 172 -21.29 22.36 -4.97
C HIS A 172 -21.90 23.57 -4.26
N LYS A 173 -21.41 24.74 -4.65
CA LYS A 173 -21.99 26.07 -4.53
C LYS A 173 -23.48 26.04 -4.13
N LYS A 174 -23.78 26.15 -2.83
CA LYS A 174 -25.03 26.74 -2.33
C LYS A 174 -24.94 28.27 -2.25
N LEU A 175 -24.18 28.91 -3.13
CA LEU A 175 -23.91 30.35 -3.05
C LEU A 175 -24.03 31.13 -4.37
N PHE A 176 -24.51 30.53 -5.45
CA PHE A 176 -25.01 31.31 -6.60
C PHE A 176 -26.30 30.71 -7.11
N GLY A 177 -27.40 31.42 -6.86
CA GLY A 177 -28.67 31.17 -7.52
C GLY A 177 -28.56 31.44 -9.02
N ARG A 178 -29.47 30.82 -9.77
CA ARG A 178 -29.84 31.12 -11.16
C ARG A 178 -28.68 31.41 -12.12
N GLN A 179 -28.37 30.44 -12.98
CA GLN A 179 -28.37 30.64 -14.44
C GLN A 179 -28.20 29.29 -15.14
N ASP A 180 -29.30 28.52 -15.19
CA ASP A 180 -29.52 27.61 -16.31
C ASP A 180 -29.98 28.45 -17.50
N ALA A 181 -29.04 28.93 -18.31
CA ALA A 181 -29.34 29.30 -19.69
C ALA A 181 -28.04 29.44 -20.49
N VAL A 182 -28.02 28.76 -21.62
CA VAL A 182 -27.16 29.00 -22.79
C VAL A 182 -25.73 28.47 -22.69
N ILE A 183 -25.56 27.18 -23.01
CA ILE A 183 -24.55 26.80 -24.03
C ILE A 183 -25.23 25.82 -25.00
N SER A 184 -25.84 26.40 -26.02
CA SER A 184 -26.09 25.76 -27.31
C SER A 184 -25.62 26.76 -28.36
N ARG A 185 -24.76 26.30 -29.28
CA ARG A 185 -23.93 27.07 -30.24
C ARG A 185 -22.67 27.59 -29.55
N TRP A 186 -21.47 27.12 -29.89
CA TRP A 186 -20.88 26.99 -31.22
C TRP A 186 -20.10 25.69 -31.39
#